data_AF-K1TNZ0-F1
#
_entry.id   AF-K1TNZ0-F1
#
_cell.length_a   1.000
_cell.length_b   1.000
_cell.length_c   1.000
_cell.angle_alpha   90.00
_cell.angle_beta   90.00
_cell.angle_gamma   90.00
#
_symmetry.space_group_name_H-M   'P 1'
#
loop_
_entity.id
_entity.type
_entity.pdbx_description
1 polymer ?
#
loop_
_entity_poly.entity_id
_entity_poly.type
_entity_poly.pdbx_seq_one_letter_code
_entity_poly.pdbx_strand_id
1 'polypeptide(L)'
;CDKAEDIDTTELRLSLFESAESLRLSDIRCAVQIADTAKISPASAVAIYDAFEAIIEATLPGLQEILFCAEHTAQGWGLRCSVQCTDAPAALPGLPQMQLERDDDGLLYFTMFPAEGGGL
;
A
#
# COMPACT_ATOMS: atom_id res chain seq x y z
N CYS A 1 -8.91 9.26 -25.45
CA CYS A 1 -8.09 8.03 -25.56
C CYS A 1 -6.69 8.43 -25.12
N ASP A 2 -6.53 8.65 -23.81
CA ASP A 2 -5.24 8.99 -23.24
C ASP A 2 -4.50 7.68 -23.06
N LYS A 3 -3.54 7.38 -23.95
CA LYS A 3 -2.60 6.30 -23.69
C LYS A 3 -1.67 6.86 -22.63
N ALA A 4 -2.07 6.75 -21.36
CA ALA A 4 -1.18 6.99 -20.25
C ALA A 4 0.00 6.02 -20.45
N GLU A 5 1.13 6.54 -20.92
CA GLU A 5 2.32 5.74 -21.13
C GLU A 5 2.74 5.17 -19.79
N ASP A 6 2.96 3.85 -19.73
CA ASP A 6 3.42 3.22 -18.51
C ASP A 6 4.70 3.90 -18.03
N ILE A 7 4.72 4.27 -16.75
CA ILE A 7 5.87 4.87 -16.09
C ILE A 7 6.77 3.79 -15.53
N ASP A 8 8.01 4.18 -15.25
CA ASP A 8 8.96 3.30 -14.58
C ASP A 8 8.53 3.10 -13.12
N THR A 9 8.53 1.86 -12.64
CA THR A 9 8.21 1.57 -11.23
C THR A 9 9.23 2.16 -10.26
N THR A 10 10.41 2.55 -10.74
CA THR A 10 11.44 3.23 -9.96
C THR A 10 10.92 4.52 -9.35
N GLU A 11 10.15 5.33 -10.09
CA GLU A 11 9.59 6.59 -9.57
C GLU A 11 8.66 6.32 -8.39
N LEU A 12 7.72 5.36 -8.55
CA LEU A 12 6.81 4.95 -7.48
C LEU A 12 7.58 4.42 -6.25
N ARG A 13 8.61 3.60 -6.48
CA ARG A 13 9.47 3.09 -5.42
C ARG A 13 10.13 4.23 -4.66
N LEU A 14 10.74 5.18 -5.37
CA LEU A 14 11.41 6.33 -4.77
C LEU A 14 10.44 7.11 -3.87
N SER A 15 9.25 7.47 -4.37
CA SER A 15 8.25 8.19 -3.58
C SER A 15 7.82 7.45 -2.32
N LEU A 16 7.60 6.13 -2.41
CA LEU A 16 7.24 5.34 -1.23
C LEU A 16 8.41 5.18 -0.24
N PHE A 17 9.65 5.06 -0.72
CA PHE A 17 10.82 5.01 0.14
C PHE A 17 11.06 6.34 0.86
N GLU A 18 10.85 7.49 0.20
CA GLU A 18 10.93 8.80 0.84
C GLU A 18 9.91 8.95 1.98
N SER A 19 8.69 8.46 1.75
CA SER A 19 7.65 8.44 2.79
C SER A 19 8.00 7.47 3.93
N ALA A 20 8.52 6.29 3.61
CA ALA A 20 8.99 5.31 4.60
C ALA A 20 10.14 5.84 5.47
N GLU A 21 11.09 6.56 4.88
CA GLU A 21 12.18 7.21 5.61
C GLU A 21 11.65 8.36 6.48
N SER A 22 10.64 9.10 6.03
CA SER A 22 9.97 10.12 6.84
C SER A 22 9.29 9.54 8.08
N LEU A 23 8.66 8.37 7.95
CA LEU A 23 8.10 7.62 9.09
C LEU A 23 9.20 7.13 10.04
N ARG A 24 10.33 6.65 9.51
CA ARG A 24 11.49 6.22 10.32
C ARG A 24 12.09 7.35 11.14
N LEU A 25 12.12 8.58 10.62
CA LEU A 25 12.51 9.77 11.38
C LEU A 25 11.58 10.04 12.58
N SER A 26 10.36 9.50 12.55
CA SER A 26 9.36 9.58 13.62
C SER A 26 9.34 8.33 14.53
N ASP A 27 10.39 7.51 14.51
CA ASP A 27 10.50 6.24 15.27
C ASP A 27 9.49 5.15 14.84
N ILE A 28 8.94 5.27 13.62
CA ILE A 28 8.03 4.26 13.06
C ILE A 28 8.82 3.31 12.16
N ARG A 29 8.74 2.00 12.44
CA ARG A 29 9.40 0.98 11.60
C ARG A 29 8.60 0.78 10.32
N CYS A 30 9.03 1.45 9.25
CA CYS A 30 8.42 1.29 7.93
C CYS A 30 9.33 0.49 6.98
N ALA A 31 8.74 -0.46 6.28
CA ALA A 31 9.34 -1.20 5.18
C ALA A 31 8.38 -1.25 3.98
N VAL A 32 8.91 -0.97 2.80
CA VAL A 32 8.17 -1.01 1.53
C VAL A 32 8.81 -2.02 0.60
N GLN A 33 8.01 -2.89 -0.01
CA GLN A 33 8.42 -3.83 -1.03
C GLN A 33 7.51 -3.68 -2.26
N ILE A 34 8.12 -3.48 -3.42
CA ILE A 34 7.39 -3.41 -4.69
C ILE A 34 7.99 -4.46 -5.61
N ALA A 35 7.13 -5.25 -6.26
CA ALA A 35 7.56 -6.21 -7.27
C ALA A 35 8.42 -5.51 -8.34
N ASP A 36 9.53 -6.14 -8.68
CA ASP A 36 10.48 -5.61 -9.66
C ASP A 36 9.93 -5.81 -11.08
N THR A 37 9.11 -4.87 -11.53
CA THR A 37 8.56 -4.84 -12.88
C THR A 37 9.03 -3.59 -13.59
N ALA A 38 9.45 -3.69 -14.85
CA ALA A 38 10.00 -2.55 -15.58
C ALA A 38 8.99 -1.40 -15.81
N LYS A 39 7.68 -1.66 -15.74
CA LYS A 39 6.64 -0.70 -16.12
C LYS A 39 5.38 -0.87 -15.29
N ILE A 40 4.74 0.25 -14.98
CA ILE A 40 3.45 0.33 -14.29
C ILE A 40 2.58 1.42 -14.93
N SER A 41 1.27 1.18 -15.03
CA SER A 41 0.35 2.21 -15.51
C SER A 41 0.28 3.37 -14.50
N PRO A 42 0.15 4.64 -14.95
CA PRO A 42 0.01 5.76 -14.02
C PRO A 42 -1.17 5.63 -13.06
N ALA A 43 -2.28 5.04 -13.51
CA ALA A 43 -3.46 4.80 -12.67
C ALA A 43 -3.13 3.84 -11.51
N SER A 44 -2.47 2.72 -11.80
CA SER A 44 -2.07 1.75 -10.77
C SER A 44 -1.01 2.34 -9.83
N ALA A 45 -0.08 3.15 -10.33
CA ALA A 45 0.93 3.80 -9.49
C ALA A 45 0.30 4.78 -8.49
N VAL A 46 -0.64 5.61 -8.96
CA VAL A 46 -1.43 6.50 -8.09
C VAL A 46 -2.22 5.67 -7.08
N ALA A 47 -2.92 4.63 -7.51
CA ALA A 47 -3.73 3.82 -6.59
C ALA A 47 -2.89 3.11 -5.51
N ILE A 48 -1.68 2.64 -5.83
CA ILE A 48 -0.75 2.06 -4.85
C ILE A 48 -0.31 3.12 -3.83
N TYR A 49 0.02 4.32 -4.30
CA TYR A 49 0.47 5.40 -3.44
C TYR A 49 -0.67 5.93 -2.54
N ASP A 50 -1.85 6.16 -3.11
CA ASP A 50 -3.07 6.52 -2.35
C ASP A 50 -3.40 5.44 -1.30
N ALA A 51 -3.19 4.17 -1.64
CA ALA A 51 -3.42 3.08 -0.70
C ALA A 51 -2.46 3.12 0.49
N PHE A 52 -1.19 3.40 0.23
CA PHE A 52 -0.20 3.60 1.27
C PHE A 52 -0.56 4.79 2.17
N GLU A 53 -0.88 5.95 1.60
CA GLU A 53 -1.25 7.14 2.38
C GLU A 53 -2.49 6.90 3.26
N ALA A 54 -3.56 6.33 2.70
CA ALA A 54 -4.77 6.08 3.47
C ALA A 54 -4.55 5.10 4.64
N ILE A 55 -3.69 4.07 4.46
CA ILE A 55 -3.34 3.15 5.55
C ILE A 55 -2.54 3.88 6.63
N ILE A 56 -1.56 4.69 6.23
CA ILE A 56 -0.76 5.48 7.18
C ILE A 56 -1.68 6.43 7.94
N GLU A 57 -2.49 7.25 7.27
CA GLU A 57 -3.39 8.20 7.93
C GLU A 57 -4.35 7.52 8.92
N ALA A 58 -4.90 6.37 8.55
CA ALA A 58 -5.82 5.63 9.41
C ALA A 58 -5.16 5.00 10.64
N THR A 59 -3.85 4.72 10.58
CA THR A 59 -3.13 4.01 11.64
C THR A 59 -2.14 4.89 12.41
N LEU A 60 -1.78 6.06 11.87
CA LEU A 60 -0.77 7.00 12.37
C LEU A 60 -0.87 7.31 13.88
N PRO A 61 -2.07 7.52 14.47
CA PRO A 61 -2.18 7.85 15.90
C PRO A 61 -1.60 6.80 16.84
N GLY A 62 -1.46 5.55 16.39
CA GLY A 62 -0.91 4.44 17.17
C GLY A 62 0.10 3.59 16.41
N LEU A 63 0.59 4.04 15.26
CA LEU A 63 1.41 3.27 14.34
C LEU A 63 2.80 3.01 14.94
N GLN A 64 3.22 1.74 14.97
CA GLN A 64 4.54 1.33 15.46
C GLN A 64 5.37 0.68 14.35
N GLU A 65 4.74 -0.17 13.55
CA GLU A 65 5.41 -0.90 12.49
C GLU A 65 4.45 -1.12 11.31
N ILE A 66 4.98 -0.98 10.09
CA ILE A 66 4.27 -1.22 8.85
C ILE A 66 5.19 -1.91 7.85
N LEU A 67 4.67 -2.96 7.23
CA LEU A 67 5.24 -3.60 6.05
C LEU A 67 4.22 -3.49 4.93
N PHE A 68 4.54 -2.68 3.93
CA PHE A 68 3.71 -2.46 2.75
C PHE A 68 4.30 -3.18 1.54
N CYS A 69 3.51 -4.03 0.90
CA CYS A 69 3.90 -4.87 -0.22
C CYS A 69 2.96 -4.63 -1.40
N ALA A 70 3.50 -4.17 -2.53
CA ALA A 70 2.81 -4.12 -3.80
C ALA A 70 3.37 -5.18 -4.74
N GLU A 71 2.51 -6.04 -5.29
CA GLU A 71 2.92 -7.14 -6.15
C GLU A 71 2.12 -7.19 -7.44
N HIS A 72 2.77 -7.59 -8.54
CA HIS A 72 2.11 -7.73 -9.82
C HIS A 72 1.65 -9.19 -10.02
N THR A 73 0.34 -9.38 -10.10
CA THR A 73 -0.30 -10.68 -10.33
C THR A 73 -0.73 -10.83 -11.79
N ALA A 74 -1.22 -12.01 -12.17
CA ALA A 74 -1.81 -12.23 -13.50
C ALA A 74 -3.04 -11.35 -13.78
N GLN A 75 -3.69 -10.83 -12.74
CA GLN A 75 -4.89 -10.00 -12.83
C GLN A 75 -4.59 -8.50 -12.68
N GLY A 76 -3.34 -8.13 -12.43
CA GLY A 76 -2.89 -6.75 -12.20
C GLY A 76 -2.16 -6.60 -10.86
N TRP A 77 -1.93 -5.35 -10.47
CA TRP A 77 -1.33 -5.02 -9.18
C TRP A 77 -2.23 -5.41 -8.02
N GLY A 78 -1.67 -6.06 -7.02
CA GLY A 78 -2.28 -6.33 -5.72
C GLY A 78 -1.44 -5.73 -4.60
N LEU A 79 -2.08 -5.57 -3.45
CA LEU A 79 -1.52 -4.92 -2.27
C LEU A 79 -1.73 -5.82 -1.05
N ARG A 80 -0.68 -5.92 -0.25
CA ARG A 80 -0.71 -6.49 1.09
C ARG A 80 0.02 -5.56 2.02
N CYS A 81 -0.58 -5.23 3.14
CA CYS A 81 0.05 -4.40 4.14
C CYS A 81 -0.23 -4.97 5.53
N SER A 82 0.81 -5.20 6.32
CA SER A 82 0.68 -5.58 7.71
C SER A 82 1.07 -4.42 8.61
N VAL A 83 0.22 -4.09 9.58
CA VAL A 83 0.39 -2.94 10.45
C VAL A 83 0.27 -3.36 11.91
N GLN A 84 1.28 -2.99 12.69
CA GLN A 84 1.21 -3.00 14.15
C GLN A 84 0.87 -1.60 14.63
N CYS A 85 -0.30 -1.46 15.25
CA CYS A 85 -0.71 -0.24 15.91
C CYS A 85 -1.38 -0.52 17.25
N THR A 86 -1.43 0.50 18.12
CA THR A 86 -2.15 0.43 19.40
C THR A 86 -3.65 0.68 19.24
N ASP A 87 -4.03 1.47 18.23
CA ASP A 87 -5.42 1.79 17.90
C ASP A 87 -5.72 1.34 16.47
N ALA A 88 -6.61 0.36 16.35
CA ALA A 88 -6.94 -0.26 15.07
C ALA A 88 -8.11 0.49 14.42
N PRO A 89 -7.98 0.99 13.18
CA PRO A 89 -9.08 1.61 12.49
C PRO A 89 -10.21 0.59 12.26
N ALA A 90 -11.46 1.05 12.38
CA ALA A 90 -12.62 0.19 12.13
C ALA A 90 -12.84 -0.08 10.62
N ALA A 91 -12.40 0.83 9.76
CA ALA A 91 -12.48 0.75 8.30
C ALA A 91 -11.51 1.74 7.64
N LEU A 92 -11.28 1.56 6.34
CA LEU A 92 -10.57 2.52 5.48
C LEU A 92 -11.57 3.23 4.55
N PRO A 93 -12.07 4.43 4.91
CA PRO A 93 -13.12 5.09 4.13
C PRO A 93 -12.67 5.45 2.70
N GLY A 94 -11.37 5.67 2.47
CA GLY A 94 -10.81 5.94 1.14
C GLY A 94 -10.61 4.70 0.25
N LEU A 95 -10.70 3.50 0.83
CA LEU A 95 -10.43 2.22 0.14
C LEU A 95 -11.46 1.17 0.56
N PRO A 96 -12.75 1.33 0.19
CA PRO A 96 -13.80 0.38 0.56
C PRO A 96 -13.57 -1.05 0.03
N GLN A 97 -12.73 -1.20 -1.00
CA GLN A 97 -12.35 -2.48 -1.59
C GLN A 97 -11.16 -3.17 -0.88
N MET A 98 -10.51 -2.50 0.06
CA MET A 98 -9.45 -3.09 0.89
C MET A 98 -10.09 -3.94 1.99
N GLN A 99 -9.70 -5.20 2.06
CA GLN A 99 -10.09 -6.10 3.14
C GLN A 99 -9.19 -5.83 4.35
N LEU A 100 -9.80 -5.73 5.53
CA LEU A 100 -9.13 -5.51 6.81
C LEU A 100 -9.40 -6.71 7.71
N GLU A 101 -8.32 -7.37 8.11
CA GLU A 101 -8.33 -8.49 9.04
C GLU A 101 -7.41 -8.19 10.22
N ARG A 102 -7.77 -8.67 11.41
CA ARG A 102 -6.94 -8.59 12.61
C ARG A 102 -6.68 -9.99 13.12
N ASP A 103 -5.42 -10.35 13.34
CA ASP A 103 -5.07 -11.64 13.93
C ASP A 103 -5.12 -11.63 15.47
N ASP A 104 -4.88 -12.80 16.06
CA ASP A 104 -4.89 -13.02 17.50
C ASP A 104 -3.74 -12.29 18.23
N ASP A 105 -2.63 -12.01 17.55
CA ASP A 105 -1.50 -11.23 18.06
C ASP A 105 -1.78 -9.71 18.00
N GLY A 106 -2.88 -9.33 17.34
CA GLY A 106 -3.32 -7.96 17.19
C GLY A 106 -2.68 -7.22 16.02
N LEU A 107 -2.05 -7.94 15.09
CA LEU A 107 -1.55 -7.38 13.84
C LEU A 107 -2.73 -7.19 12.87
N LEU A 108 -2.73 -6.06 12.18
CA LEU A 108 -3.71 -5.75 11.14
C LEU A 108 -3.15 -6.13 9.78
N TYR A 109 -3.97 -6.78 8.96
CA TYR A 109 -3.65 -7.11 7.58
C TYR A 109 -4.66 -6.41 6.68
N PHE A 110 -4.13 -5.57 5.81
CA PHE A 110 -4.84 -4.93 4.72
C PHE A 110 -4.50 -5.68 3.44
N THR A 111 -5.52 -6.20 2.76
CA THR A 111 -5.32 -6.89 1.49
C THR A 111 -6.27 -6.36 0.44
N MET A 112 -5.73 -6.10 -0.75
CA MET A 112 -6.51 -5.71 -1.90
C MET A 112 -5.91 -6.40 -3.11
N PHE A 113 -6.70 -7.27 -3.73
CA PHE A 113 -6.35 -7.87 -5.00
C PHE A 113 -7.40 -7.50 -6.04
N PRO A 114 -6.97 -7.28 -7.29
CA PRO A 114 -7.88 -7.08 -8.39
C PRO A 114 -8.78 -8.32 -8.51
N ALA A 115 -10.07 -8.12 -8.74
CA ALA A 115 -10.96 -9.21 -9.11
C ALA A 115 -10.62 -9.70 -10.52
N GLU A 116 -10.90 -10.96 -10.86
CA GLU A 116 -10.62 -11.53 -12.17
C GLU A 116 -11.05 -10.59 -13.32
N GLY A 117 -10.05 -9.99 -13.99
CA GLY A 117 -10.25 -9.11 -15.15
C GLY A 117 -10.41 -7.61 -14.87
N GLY A 118 -10.28 -7.15 -13.62
CA GLY A 118 -10.31 -5.72 -13.26
C GLY A 118 -8.95 -5.23 -12.79
N GLY A 119 -8.31 -4.34 -13.54
CA GLY A 119 -7.08 -3.68 -13.07
C GLY A 119 -7.36 -2.72 -11.91
N LEU A 120 -6.33 -2.52 -11.08
CA LEU A 120 -6.21 -1.38 -10.16
C LEU A 120 -5.90 -0.11 -10.95
#